data_AF-A0A7S3UYI1-F1
#
_entry.id   AF-A0A7S3UYI1-F1
#
_cell.length_a   1.000
_cell.length_b   1.000
_cell.length_c   1.000
_cell.angle_alpha   90.00
_cell.angle_beta   90.00
_cell.angle_gamma   90.00
#
_symmetry.space_group_name_H-M   'P 1'
#
loop_
_entity.id
_entity.type
_entity.pdbx_description
1 polymer ?
#
loop_
_entity_poly.entity_id
_entity_poly.type
_entity_poly.pdbx_seq_one_letter_code
_entity_poly.pdbx_strand_id
1 'polypeptide(L)'
;NSSRTAPVYHNLVVMIHGFGGSSSIFHNREESDYVRLLQESGRDVLVFDNYGHGYSEGPDIQYDAELFAEQLLDICQALKISVPFDLLGFSLGASVAVC
;
A
#
# COMPACT_ATOMS: atom_id res chain seq x y z
N ASN A 1 8.94 -30.73 -4.37
CA ASN A 1 8.85 -29.93 -5.60
C ASN A 1 7.48 -29.26 -5.61
N SER A 2 7.30 -28.23 -4.79
CA SER A 2 6.02 -27.53 -4.64
C SER A 2 6.02 -26.38 -5.61
N SER A 3 5.30 -26.53 -6.72
CA SER A 3 4.98 -25.43 -7.62
C SER A 3 4.29 -24.34 -6.79
N ARG A 4 5.01 -23.26 -6.48
CA ARG A 4 4.44 -22.09 -5.81
C ARG A 4 3.44 -21.46 -6.77
N THR A 5 2.17 -21.79 -6.60
CA THR A 5 1.07 -21.08 -7.28
C THR A 5 1.17 -19.60 -6.92
N ALA A 6 0.88 -18.72 -7.88
CA ALA A 6 0.78 -17.30 -7.59
C ALA A 6 -0.26 -17.05 -6.49
N PRO A 7 -0.07 -16.05 -5.62
CA PRO A 7 -1.09 -15.68 -4.64
C PRO A 7 -2.39 -15.30 -5.36
N VAL A 8 -3.53 -15.71 -4.78
CA VAL A 8 -4.85 -15.31 -5.26
C VAL A 8 -5.35 -14.22 -4.31
N TYR A 9 -5.66 -13.05 -4.88
CA TYR A 9 -6.18 -11.90 -4.15
C TYR A 9 -7.70 -11.78 -4.37
N HIS A 10 -8.45 -11.52 -3.30
CA HIS A 10 -9.89 -11.34 -3.26
C HIS A 10 -10.21 -9.87 -2.97
N ASN A 11 -10.67 -9.15 -4.00
CA ASN A 11 -11.05 -7.74 -3.92
C ASN A 11 -10.00 -6.90 -3.17
N LEU A 12 -8.74 -6.93 -3.62
CA LEU A 12 -7.64 -6.27 -2.93
C LEU A 12 -7.90 -4.76 -2.72
N VAL A 13 -7.53 -4.25 -1.55
CA VAL A 13 -7.40 -2.81 -1.26
C VAL A 13 -5.94 -2.50 -1.03
N VAL A 14 -5.43 -1.50 -1.72
CA VAL A 14 -4.10 -0.94 -1.47
C VAL A 14 -4.26 0.43 -0.81
N MET A 15 -3.55 0.70 0.28
CA MET A 15 -3.64 1.96 1.01
C MET A 15 -2.30 2.69 1.09
N ILE A 16 -2.30 3.99 0.75
CA ILE A 16 -1.12 4.86 0.72
C ILE A 16 -1.26 5.98 1.75
N HIS A 17 -0.31 6.07 2.67
CA HIS A 17 -0.31 7.08 3.73
C HIS A 17 0.13 8.47 3.23
N GLY A 18 -0.15 9.49 4.04
CA GLY A 18 0.19 10.88 3.74
C GLY A 18 1.59 11.30 4.17
N PHE A 19 1.93 12.55 3.87
CA PHE A 19 3.21 13.18 4.20
C PHE A 19 3.53 13.11 5.70
N GLY A 20 4.77 12.73 6.04
CA GLY A 20 5.25 12.65 7.43
C GLY A 20 4.63 11.51 8.26
N GLY A 21 3.74 10.71 7.67
CA GLY A 21 3.11 9.56 8.31
C GLY A 21 3.79 8.24 7.99
N SER A 22 3.10 7.14 8.33
CA SER A 22 3.46 5.78 7.92
C SER A 22 2.18 4.95 7.77
N SER A 23 2.31 3.72 7.30
CA SER A 23 1.21 2.75 7.20
C SER A 23 0.51 2.46 8.52
N SER A 24 1.12 2.78 9.67
CA SER A 24 0.52 2.54 11.00
C SER A 24 -0.80 3.28 11.19
N ILE A 25 -1.04 4.37 10.48
CA ILE A 25 -2.31 5.11 10.54
C ILE A 25 -3.51 4.22 10.18
N PHE A 26 -3.32 3.24 9.28
CA PHE A 26 -4.39 2.34 8.84
C PHE A 26 -4.64 1.19 9.83
N HIS A 27 -3.73 0.99 10.78
CA HIS A 27 -3.81 -0.01 11.84
C HIS A 27 -4.21 0.60 13.21
N ASN A 28 -4.45 1.91 13.27
CA ASN A 28 -4.72 2.58 14.54
C ASN A 28 -6.11 2.21 15.06
N ARG A 29 -6.16 1.40 16.12
CA ARG A 29 -7.40 0.92 16.77
C ARG A 29 -8.23 1.99 17.46
N GLU A 30 -7.62 3.10 17.84
CA GLU A 30 -8.33 4.18 18.52
C GLU A 30 -9.00 5.13 17.53
N GLU A 31 -8.52 5.16 16.28
CA GLU A 31 -8.99 6.09 15.26
C GLU A 31 -9.76 5.42 14.13
N SER A 32 -9.20 4.38 13.51
CA SER A 32 -9.75 3.92 12.21
C SER A 32 -9.62 2.43 11.85
N ASP A 33 -8.63 1.68 12.37
CA ASP A 33 -8.28 0.27 12.05
C ASP A 33 -8.89 -0.27 10.74
N TYR A 34 -8.65 0.46 9.65
CA TYR A 34 -9.27 0.19 8.35
C TYR A 34 -8.85 -1.17 7.83
N VAL A 35 -7.60 -1.57 8.11
CA VAL A 35 -7.09 -2.88 7.70
C VAL A 35 -7.96 -3.99 8.30
N ARG A 36 -8.23 -3.93 9.60
CA ARG A 36 -9.09 -4.93 10.26
C ARG A 36 -10.50 -4.92 9.69
N LEU A 37 -11.10 -3.74 9.53
CA LEU A 37 -12.48 -3.63 9.00
C LEU A 37 -12.61 -4.23 7.60
N LEU A 38 -11.64 -3.99 6.72
CA LEU A 38 -11.62 -4.53 5.37
C LEU A 38 -11.37 -6.04 5.37
N GLN A 39 -10.44 -6.53 6.20
CA GLN A 39 -10.18 -7.96 6.36
C GLN A 39 -11.41 -8.71 6.91
N GLU A 40 -12.10 -8.16 7.90
CA GLU A 40 -13.35 -8.72 8.45
C GLU A 40 -14.48 -8.77 7.40
N SER A 41 -14.44 -7.89 6.40
CA SER A 41 -15.35 -7.93 5.25
C SER A 41 -14.97 -8.94 4.16
N GLY A 42 -13.88 -9.69 4.34
CA GLY A 42 -13.39 -10.70 3.41
C GLY A 42 -12.53 -10.14 2.27
N ARG A 43 -11.91 -8.98 2.46
CA ARG A 43 -11.03 -8.35 1.47
C ARG A 43 -9.56 -8.54 1.85
N ASP A 44 -8.73 -8.76 0.83
CA ASP A 44 -7.28 -8.67 1.00
C ASP A 44 -6.85 -7.20 1.09
N VAL A 45 -5.86 -6.91 1.93
CA VAL A 45 -5.38 -5.55 2.18
C VAL A 45 -3.86 -5.51 2.06
N LEU A 46 -3.36 -4.54 1.30
CA LEU A 46 -1.97 -4.18 1.19
C LEU A 46 -1.77 -2.76 1.72
N VAL A 47 -0.90 -2.63 2.71
CA VAL A 47 -0.40 -1.33 3.18
C VAL A 47 1.12 -1.38 3.14
N PHE A 48 1.75 -0.27 2.83
CA PHE A 48 3.20 -0.15 2.80
C PHE A 48 3.61 1.25 3.24
N ASP A 49 4.87 1.39 3.66
CA ASP A 49 5.45 2.69 3.94
C ASP A 49 6.05 3.27 2.66
N ASN A 50 5.72 4.51 2.35
CA ASN A 50 6.40 5.26 1.29
C ASN A 50 7.90 5.34 1.59
N TYR A 51 8.75 5.44 0.57
CA TYR A 51 10.19 5.65 0.77
C TYR A 51 10.46 6.80 1.77
N GLY A 52 11.47 6.61 2.63
CA GLY A 52 11.83 7.54 3.69
C GLY A 52 10.92 7.53 4.92
N HIS A 53 9.92 6.64 4.98
CA HIS A 53 8.98 6.55 6.10
C HIS A 53 8.89 5.12 6.66
N GLY A 54 8.50 5.03 7.94
CA GLY A 54 8.26 3.75 8.62
C GLY A 54 9.44 2.77 8.47
N TYR A 55 9.17 1.63 7.85
CA TYR A 55 10.14 0.56 7.61
C TYR A 55 10.77 0.57 6.21
N SER A 56 10.37 1.49 5.34
CA SER A 56 10.94 1.63 4.00
C SER A 56 12.26 2.40 4.04
N GLU A 57 13.20 2.03 3.16
CA GLU A 57 14.47 2.74 3.03
C GLU A 57 14.23 4.21 2.65
N GLY A 58 15.11 5.10 3.13
CA GLY A 58 15.12 6.52 2.80
C GLY A 58 16.30 6.88 1.91
N PRO A 59 16.24 6.60 0.60
CA PRO A 59 17.29 6.99 -0.33
C PRO A 59 17.44 8.52 -0.40
N ASP A 60 18.65 8.99 -0.66
CA ASP A 60 18.96 10.42 -0.87
C ASP A 60 18.58 10.82 -2.31
N ILE A 61 17.27 10.93 -2.55
CA ILE A 61 16.66 11.30 -3.83
C ILE A 61 15.52 12.30 -3.59
N GLN A 62 15.07 12.94 -4.67
CA GLN A 62 13.88 13.79 -4.60
C GLN A 62 12.63 12.94 -4.40
N TYR A 63 11.80 13.33 -3.43
CA TYR A 63 10.51 12.70 -3.17
C TYR A 63 9.38 13.47 -3.85
N ASP A 64 8.66 12.80 -4.75
CA ASP A 64 7.44 13.28 -5.39
C ASP A 64 6.41 12.15 -5.51
N ALA A 65 5.21 12.47 -6.02
CA ALA A 65 4.12 11.51 -6.08
C ALA A 65 4.43 10.38 -7.07
N GLU A 66 5.11 10.72 -8.16
CA GLU A 66 5.55 9.82 -9.22
C GLU A 66 6.51 8.76 -8.68
N LEU A 67 7.50 9.14 -7.85
CA LEU A 67 8.39 8.20 -7.18
C LEU A 67 7.61 7.16 -6.34
N PHE A 68 6.61 7.61 -5.57
CA PHE A 68 5.81 6.70 -4.76
C PHE A 68 4.86 5.82 -5.58
N ALA A 69 4.42 6.29 -6.75
CA ALA A 69 3.66 5.48 -7.69
C ALA A 69 4.53 4.39 -8.33
N GLU A 70 5.77 4.73 -8.70
CA GLU A 70 6.77 3.75 -9.14
C GLU A 70 7.05 2.70 -8.04
N GLN A 71 7.19 3.14 -6.78
CA GLN A 71 7.31 2.24 -5.64
C GLN A 71 6.13 1.26 -5.55
N LEU A 72 4.89 1.74 -5.74
CA LEU A 72 3.71 0.87 -5.75
C LEU A 72 3.76 -0.14 -6.89
N LEU A 73 4.19 0.27 -8.09
CA LEU A 73 4.32 -0.65 -9.24
C LEU A 73 5.36 -1.74 -8.96
N ASP A 74 6.49 -1.40 -8.36
CA ASP A 74 7.53 -2.35 -7.96
C ASP A 74 7.01 -3.35 -6.92
N ILE A 75 6.25 -2.88 -5.93
CA ILE A 75 5.60 -3.75 -4.94
C ILE A 75 4.60 -4.69 -5.62
N CYS A 76 3.76 -4.18 -6.53
CA CYS A 76 2.82 -4.99 -7.30
C CYS A 76 3.54 -6.08 -8.10
N GLN A 77 4.66 -5.74 -8.76
CA GLN A 77 5.47 -6.70 -9.50
C GLN A 77 6.08 -7.76 -8.56
N ALA A 78 6.66 -7.35 -7.43
CA ALA A 78 7.28 -8.25 -6.47
C ALA A 78 6.27 -9.22 -5.84
N LEU A 79 5.07 -8.74 -5.55
CA LEU A 79 3.97 -9.52 -4.99
C LEU A 79 3.15 -10.27 -6.05
N LYS A 80 3.44 -10.06 -7.34
CA LYS A 80 2.71 -10.64 -8.47
C LYS A 80 1.23 -10.28 -8.46
N ILE A 81 0.92 -9.04 -8.10
CA ILE A 81 -0.42 -8.48 -8.17
C ILE A 81 -0.71 -8.13 -9.63
N SER A 82 -1.53 -8.94 -10.29
CA SER A 82 -1.93 -8.76 -11.69
C SER A 82 -3.46 -8.66 -11.86
N VAL A 83 -4.18 -8.41 -10.77
CA VAL A 83 -5.64 -8.28 -10.74
C VAL A 83 -6.02 -6.83 -10.42
N PRO A 84 -7.21 -6.37 -10.84
CA PRO A 84 -7.73 -5.08 -10.40
C PRO A 84 -7.83 -5.01 -8.87
N PHE A 85 -7.59 -3.83 -8.31
CA PHE A 85 -7.70 -3.55 -6.88
C PHE A 85 -8.27 -2.14 -6.67
N ASP A 86 -8.83 -1.90 -5.48
CA ASP A 86 -9.21 -0.56 -5.05
C ASP A 86 -7.99 0.13 -4.45
N LEU A 87 -7.78 1.40 -4.80
CA LEU A 87 -6.69 2.22 -4.30
C LEU A 87 -7.21 3.33 -3.39
N LEU A 88 -6.71 3.37 -2.16
CA LEU A 88 -7.06 4.38 -1.17
C LEU A 88 -5.82 5.21 -0.84
N GLY A 89 -5.87 6.50 -1.17
CA GLY A 89 -4.82 7.46 -0.82
C GLY A 89 -5.29 8.44 0.23
N PHE A 90 -4.48 8.67 1.27
CA PHE A 90 -4.74 9.72 2.27
C PHE A 90 -3.78 10.90 2.10
N SER A 91 -4.32 12.12 1.97
CA SER A 91 -3.51 13.36 1.83
C SER A 91 -2.54 13.26 0.65
N LEU A 92 -1.21 13.35 0.87
CA LEU A 92 -0.20 13.10 -0.17
C LEU A 92 -0.42 11.74 -0.88
N GLY A 93 -0.84 10.71 -0.16
CA GLY A 93 -1.16 9.41 -0.75
C GLY A 93 -2.30 9.46 -1.77
N ALA A 94 -3.20 10.46 -1.70
CA ALA A 94 -4.21 10.69 -2.73
C ALA A 94 -3.58 11.23 -4.03
N SER A 95 -2.56 12.08 -3.94
CA SER A 95 -1.79 12.53 -5.10
C SER A 95 -1.08 11.36 -5.79
N VAL A 96 -0.49 10.44 -5.00
CA VAL A 96 0.12 9.20 -5.51
C VAL A 96 -0.91 8.31 -6.20
N ALA A 97 -2.15 8.28 -5.69
CA ALA A 97 -3.20 7.42 -6.23
C ALA A 97 -3.76 7.89 -7.59
N VAL A 98 -3.51 9.14 -7.99
CA VAL A 98 -4.12 9.75 -9.19
C VAL A 98 -3.10 10.24 -10.23
N CYS A 99 -1.79 10.06 -9.98
CA CYS A 99 -0.73 10.44 -10.92
C CYS A 99 -0.62 9.45 -12.10
#